data_AF-A0A845RT96-F1
#
_entry.id   AF-A0A845RT96-F1
#
_cell.length_a   1.000
_cell.length_b   1.000
_cell.length_c   1.000
_cell.angle_alpha   90.00
_cell.angle_beta   90.00
_cell.angle_gamma   90.00
#
_symmetry.space_group_name_H-M   'P 1'
#
loop_
_entity.id
_entity.type
_entity.pdbx_description
1 polymer ?
#
loop_
_entity_poly.entity_id
_entity_poly.type
_entity_poly.pdbx_seq_one_letter_code
_entity_poly.pdbx_strand_id
1 'polypeptide(L)'
;MLKRMCLQMRKKNKGFTLIELIVVIAILGILAAILIPQFSGFQDKATSTQVTVDAKQLATAADGLIAETGGLPAQANAIKVAFGGATIPHSGAITTGTWALSTSGNHVVFELTQTVDGTAFTAERDDNGKITVTW
;
A
#
# COMPACT_ATOMS: atom_id res chain seq x y z
N MET A 1 70.56 30.57 -11.51
CA MET A 1 69.53 31.10 -12.43
C MET A 1 68.29 30.17 -12.50
N LEU A 2 67.56 29.97 -11.39
CA LEU A 2 66.37 29.10 -11.37
C LEU A 2 65.23 29.73 -10.57
N LYS A 3 64.85 30.96 -10.93
CA LYS A 3 63.66 31.62 -10.40
C LYS A 3 62.51 31.47 -11.40
N ARG A 4 62.08 30.23 -11.66
CA ARG A 4 60.79 30.00 -12.34
C ARG A 4 59.66 30.08 -11.31
N MET A 5 59.23 31.32 -11.10
CA MET A 5 57.85 31.76 -10.93
C MET A 5 56.82 30.62 -10.89
N CYS A 6 56.61 30.01 -9.72
CA CYS A 6 55.42 29.23 -9.45
C CYS A 6 54.28 30.23 -9.24
N LEU A 7 53.59 30.59 -10.33
CA LEU A 7 52.34 31.35 -10.29
C LEU A 7 51.33 30.54 -9.49
N GLN A 8 51.19 30.86 -8.21
CA GLN A 8 50.10 30.36 -7.37
C GLN A 8 48.78 30.85 -7.96
N MET A 9 48.10 29.97 -8.70
CA MET A 9 46.70 30.15 -9.05
C MET A 9 45.88 30.14 -7.76
N ARG A 10 45.60 31.32 -7.17
CA ARG A 10 44.55 31.47 -6.16
C ARG A 10 43.23 31.09 -6.81
N LYS A 11 42.78 29.86 -6.61
CA LYS A 11 41.40 29.45 -6.91
C LYS A 11 40.48 30.39 -6.15
N LYS A 12 39.73 31.22 -6.89
CA LYS A 12 38.66 32.05 -6.31
C LYS A 12 37.57 31.09 -5.85
N ASN A 13 37.60 30.73 -4.57
CA ASN A 13 36.51 30.03 -3.92
C ASN A 13 35.32 31.01 -3.88
N LYS A 14 34.44 30.93 -4.89
CA LYS A 14 33.16 31.61 -4.87
C LYS A 14 32.29 30.88 -3.84
N GLY A 15 32.20 31.45 -2.63
CA GLY A 15 31.25 30.97 -1.63
C GLY A 15 29.82 31.26 -2.08
N PHE A 16 28.90 30.35 -1.76
CA PHE A 16 27.47 30.56 -1.92
C PHE A 16 27.06 31.75 -1.05
N THR A 17 26.28 32.68 -1.58
CA THR A 17 25.80 33.82 -0.81
C THR A 17 24.67 33.37 0.13
N LEU A 18 24.57 33.96 1.32
CA LEU A 18 23.46 33.68 2.24
C LEU A 18 22.10 33.96 1.60
N ILE A 19 22.03 34.97 0.74
CA ILE A 19 20.80 35.31 0.03
C ILE A 19 20.38 34.24 -0.99
N GLU A 20 21.34 33.62 -1.69
CA GLU A 20 21.04 32.50 -2.60
C GLU A 20 20.44 31.32 -1.83
N LEU A 21 20.94 31.02 -0.62
CA LEU A 21 20.41 29.94 0.19
C LEU A 21 19.00 30.26 0.73
N ILE A 22 18.76 31.51 1.15
CA ILE A 22 17.46 31.94 1.69
C ILE A 22 16.36 31.88 0.62
N VAL A 23 16.65 32.28 -0.62
CA VAL A 23 15.68 32.18 -1.73
C VAL A 23 15.35 30.72 -2.05
N VAL A 24 16.34 29.83 -2.01
CA VAL A 24 16.13 28.40 -2.28
C VAL A 24 15.20 27.76 -1.24
N ILE A 25 15.45 27.97 0.05
CA ILE A 25 14.57 27.41 1.10
C ILE A 25 13.18 28.04 1.08
N ALA A 26 13.06 29.32 0.67
CA ALA A 26 11.76 29.97 0.50
C ALA A 26 10.95 29.30 -0.63
N ILE A 27 11.56 29.02 -1.78
CA ILE A 27 10.89 28.31 -2.89
C ILE A 27 10.56 26.87 -2.49
N LEU A 28 11.49 26.15 -1.84
CA LEU A 28 11.24 24.79 -1.33
C LEU A 28 10.08 24.75 -0.33
N GLY A 29 9.95 25.77 0.53
CA GLY A 29 8.84 25.90 1.46
C GLY A 29 7.48 26.05 0.77
N ILE A 30 7.41 26.88 -0.29
CA ILE A 30 6.18 27.06 -1.08
C ILE A 30 5.80 25.76 -1.81
N LEU A 31 6.78 25.08 -2.43
CA LEU A 31 6.53 23.81 -3.12
C LEU A 31 6.06 22.73 -2.14
N ALA A 32 6.69 22.60 -0.97
CA ALA A 32 6.33 21.62 0.05
C ALA A 32 4.90 21.83 0.57
N ALA A 33 4.48 23.09 0.77
CA ALA A 33 3.14 23.42 1.26
C ALA A 33 2.02 22.94 0.32
N ILE A 34 2.25 22.96 -1.00
CA ILE A 34 1.26 22.49 -1.99
C ILE A 34 1.31 20.96 -2.15
N LEU A 35 2.51 20.37 -2.03
CA LEU A 35 2.75 18.94 -2.26
C LEU A 35 2.17 18.03 -1.15
N ILE A 36 2.33 18.41 0.12
CA ILE A 36 1.93 17.58 1.26
C ILE A 36 0.43 17.17 1.24
N PRO A 37 -0.54 18.09 1.05
CA PRO A 37 -1.96 17.71 1.14
C PRO A 37 -2.43 16.81 -0.01
N GLN A 38 -1.76 16.80 -1.17
CA GLN A 38 -2.14 15.91 -2.26
C GLN A 38 -1.68 14.47 -2.04
N PHE A 39 -0.60 14.26 -1.30
CA PHE A 39 0.02 12.94 -1.16
C PHE A 39 -0.85 11.93 -0.41
N SER A 40 -1.62 12.35 0.60
CA SER A 40 -2.48 11.47 1.41
C SER A 40 -3.57 10.78 0.58
N GLY A 41 -4.32 11.54 -0.23
CA GLY A 41 -5.41 10.98 -1.03
C GLY A 41 -4.94 10.00 -2.13
N PHE A 42 -3.71 10.16 -2.64
CA PHE A 42 -3.13 9.21 -3.58
C PHE A 42 -2.80 7.88 -2.91
N GLN A 43 -2.30 7.93 -1.68
CA GLN A 43 -1.98 6.74 -0.90
C GLN A 43 -3.24 5.94 -0.56
N ASP A 44 -4.32 6.60 -0.11
CA ASP A 44 -5.59 5.94 0.19
C ASP A 44 -6.20 5.27 -1.05
N LYS A 45 -6.19 5.96 -2.19
CA LYS A 45 -6.69 5.41 -3.46
C LYS A 45 -5.85 4.23 -3.96
N ALA A 46 -4.53 4.28 -3.77
CA ALA A 46 -3.64 3.17 -4.09
C ALA A 46 -3.95 1.96 -3.20
N THR A 47 -4.09 2.16 -1.90
CA THR A 47 -4.46 1.13 -0.92
C THR A 47 -5.81 0.51 -1.25
N SER A 48 -6.85 1.32 -1.49
CA SER A 48 -8.17 0.84 -1.91
C SER A 48 -8.13 -0.01 -3.18
N THR A 49 -7.32 0.41 -4.17
CA THR A 49 -7.14 -0.36 -5.42
C THR A 49 -6.47 -1.71 -5.14
N GLN A 50 -5.45 -1.73 -4.28
CA GLN A 50 -4.75 -2.95 -3.88
C GLN A 50 -5.70 -3.92 -3.15
N VAL A 51 -6.41 -3.43 -2.14
CA VAL A 51 -7.45 -4.15 -1.37
C VAL A 51 -8.49 -4.78 -2.31
N THR A 52 -8.91 -4.04 -3.35
CA THR A 52 -9.86 -4.55 -4.36
C THR A 52 -9.27 -5.71 -5.18
N VAL A 53 -7.99 -5.62 -5.58
CA VAL A 53 -7.31 -6.68 -6.35
C VAL A 53 -7.13 -7.93 -5.48
N ASP A 54 -6.68 -7.75 -4.25
CA ASP A 54 -6.46 -8.84 -3.29
C ASP A 54 -7.79 -9.57 -3.00
N ALA A 55 -8.89 -8.83 -2.79
CA ALA A 55 -10.22 -9.40 -2.61
C ALA A 55 -10.69 -10.25 -3.82
N LYS A 56 -10.43 -9.79 -5.05
CA LYS A 56 -10.78 -10.53 -6.27
C LYS A 56 -9.96 -11.80 -6.44
N GLN A 57 -8.66 -11.74 -6.13
CA GLN A 57 -7.79 -12.91 -6.15
C GLN A 57 -8.26 -13.94 -5.13
N LEU A 58 -8.62 -13.51 -3.92
CA LEU A 58 -9.20 -14.37 -2.89
C LEU A 58 -10.48 -15.04 -3.38
N ALA A 59 -11.43 -14.26 -3.92
CA ALA A 59 -12.68 -14.79 -4.46
C ALA A 59 -12.44 -15.86 -5.55
N THR A 60 -11.50 -15.60 -6.46
CA THR A 60 -11.20 -16.51 -7.58
C THR A 60 -10.55 -17.80 -7.10
N ALA A 61 -9.57 -17.69 -6.20
CA ALA A 61 -8.90 -18.86 -5.62
C ALA A 61 -9.87 -19.72 -4.80
N ALA A 62 -10.77 -19.07 -4.05
CA ALA A 62 -11.73 -19.76 -3.22
C ALA A 62 -12.83 -20.46 -4.03
N ASP A 63 -13.37 -19.79 -5.05
CA ASP A 63 -14.37 -20.39 -5.95
C ASP A 63 -13.77 -21.55 -6.75
N GLY A 64 -12.52 -21.43 -7.22
CA GLY A 64 -11.82 -22.53 -7.90
C GLY A 64 -11.68 -23.76 -7.01
N LEU A 65 -11.32 -23.55 -5.74
CA LEU A 65 -11.20 -24.63 -4.77
C LEU A 65 -12.56 -25.28 -4.44
N ILE A 66 -13.63 -24.49 -4.31
CA ILE A 66 -15.00 -25.02 -4.12
C ILE A 66 -15.42 -25.84 -5.34
N ALA A 67 -15.12 -25.37 -6.56
CA ALA A 67 -15.44 -26.11 -7.78
C ALA A 67 -14.72 -27.45 -7.85
N GLU A 68 -13.48 -27.54 -7.35
CA GLU A 68 -12.71 -28.79 -7.32
C GLU A 68 -13.14 -29.74 -6.20
N THR A 69 -13.46 -29.21 -5.02
CA THR A 69 -13.62 -30.02 -3.79
C THR A 69 -15.06 -30.13 -3.29
N GLY A 70 -16.01 -29.42 -3.93
CA GLY A 70 -17.43 -29.42 -3.56
C GLY A 70 -17.77 -28.57 -2.33
N GLY A 71 -16.81 -27.82 -1.79
CA GLY A 71 -16.96 -26.96 -0.62
C GLY A 71 -15.62 -26.36 -0.20
N LEU A 72 -15.59 -25.52 0.84
CA LEU A 72 -14.30 -25.10 1.39
C LEU A 72 -13.70 -26.26 2.20
N PRO A 73 -12.44 -26.68 1.94
CA PRO A 73 -11.81 -27.70 2.75
C PRO A 73 -11.62 -27.20 4.17
N ALA A 74 -11.95 -28.04 5.16
CA ALA A 74 -11.81 -27.75 6.59
C ALA A 74 -10.36 -27.57 7.08
N GLN A 75 -9.39 -27.43 6.17
CA GLN A 75 -7.96 -27.35 6.49
C GLN A 75 -7.37 -25.98 6.20
N ALA A 76 -6.56 -25.52 7.15
CA ALA A 76 -6.27 -24.12 7.37
C ALA A 76 -5.33 -23.40 6.41
N ASN A 77 -4.95 -24.04 5.31
CA ASN A 77 -3.87 -23.57 4.45
C ASN A 77 -4.19 -23.53 2.95
N ALA A 78 -5.44 -23.77 2.55
CA ALA A 78 -5.75 -23.95 1.13
C ALA A 78 -5.73 -22.65 0.31
N ILE A 79 -5.99 -21.50 0.93
CA ILE A 79 -6.06 -20.22 0.22
C ILE A 79 -5.16 -19.22 0.93
N LYS A 80 -3.95 -19.02 0.41
CA LYS A 80 -3.03 -17.97 0.86
C LYS A 80 -3.11 -16.82 -0.13
N VAL A 81 -3.88 -15.79 0.20
CA VAL A 81 -3.82 -14.52 -0.52
C VAL A 81 -3.27 -13.48 0.44
N ALA A 82 -2.30 -12.70 -0.04
CA ALA A 82 -1.80 -11.56 0.70
C ALA A 82 -2.84 -10.45 0.60
N PHE A 83 -3.35 -9.98 1.73
CA PHE A 83 -4.22 -8.80 1.77
C PHE A 83 -3.47 -7.73 2.55
N GLY A 84 -3.05 -6.67 1.88
CA GLY A 84 -2.24 -5.65 2.53
C GLY A 84 -0.87 -6.14 3.03
N GLY A 85 -0.36 -7.25 2.47
CA GLY A 85 0.87 -7.92 2.92
C GLY A 85 0.69 -8.99 3.99
N ALA A 86 -0.54 -9.19 4.52
CA ALA A 86 -0.85 -10.26 5.46
C ALA A 86 -1.29 -11.53 4.71
N THR A 87 -0.67 -12.67 4.99
CA THR A 87 -1.14 -13.97 4.50
C THR A 87 -2.38 -14.37 5.27
N ILE A 88 -3.48 -14.74 4.59
CA ILE A 88 -4.71 -15.22 5.23
C ILE A 88 -4.67 -16.76 5.36
N PRO A 89 -4.45 -17.36 6.55
CA PRO A 89 -4.75 -18.78 6.77
C PRO A 89 -6.21 -18.98 7.18
N HIS A 90 -6.85 -20.05 6.69
CA HIS A 90 -8.21 -20.43 7.09
C HIS A 90 -8.21 -21.21 8.42
N SER A 91 -7.96 -20.58 9.55
CA SER A 91 -8.53 -21.08 10.80
C SER A 91 -8.26 -20.10 11.92
N GLY A 92 -9.31 -19.74 12.65
CA GLY A 92 -9.25 -19.30 14.04
C GLY A 92 -8.31 -18.12 14.32
N ALA A 93 -8.92 -16.94 14.48
CA ALA A 93 -8.35 -15.76 15.13
C ALA A 93 -6.84 -15.52 14.89
N ILE A 94 -6.53 -14.65 13.92
CA ILE A 94 -5.20 -14.03 13.83
C ILE A 94 -5.32 -12.52 14.02
N THR A 95 -4.42 -12.06 14.88
CA THR A 95 -4.43 -10.84 15.70
C THR A 95 -4.04 -9.56 14.94
N THR A 96 -4.56 -9.35 13.72
CA THR A 96 -4.73 -8.00 13.14
C THR A 96 -5.71 -8.09 11.96
N GLY A 97 -6.87 -7.44 12.10
CA GLY A 97 -7.99 -7.50 11.16
C GLY A 97 -9.04 -8.55 11.58
N THR A 98 -10.31 -8.16 11.52
CA THR A 98 -11.45 -9.08 11.69
C THR A 98 -11.71 -9.72 10.33
N TRP A 99 -11.71 -11.06 10.27
CA TRP A 99 -11.91 -11.83 9.03
C TRP A 99 -13.02 -12.85 9.27
N ALA A 100 -14.06 -12.85 8.44
CA ALA A 100 -15.08 -13.89 8.42
C ALA A 100 -15.12 -14.52 7.03
N LEU A 101 -15.06 -15.85 6.95
CA LEU A 101 -15.18 -16.61 5.71
C LEU A 101 -16.36 -17.58 5.86
N SER A 102 -17.41 -17.38 5.08
CA SER A 102 -18.59 -18.25 5.06
C SER A 102 -18.86 -18.69 3.63
N THR A 103 -19.41 -19.88 3.43
CA THR A 103 -19.91 -20.30 2.11
C THR A 103 -21.40 -20.07 2.04
N SER A 104 -21.86 -19.32 1.04
CA SER A 104 -23.27 -19.24 0.67
C SER A 104 -23.41 -19.78 -0.76
N GLY A 105 -24.04 -20.94 -0.90
CA GLY A 105 -24.10 -21.65 -2.18
C GLY A 105 -22.71 -22.02 -2.72
N ASN A 106 -22.42 -21.64 -3.98
CA ASN A 106 -21.14 -21.89 -4.64
C ASN A 106 -20.12 -20.74 -4.47
N HIS A 107 -20.45 -19.71 -3.69
CA HIS A 107 -19.61 -18.54 -3.50
C HIS A 107 -19.10 -18.45 -2.07
N VAL A 108 -17.88 -17.90 -1.97
CA VAL A 108 -17.32 -17.51 -0.68
C VAL A 108 -17.71 -16.09 -0.34
N VAL A 109 -18.33 -15.93 0.82
CA VAL A 109 -18.67 -14.68 1.48
C VAL A 109 -17.53 -14.31 2.40
N PHE A 110 -17.08 -13.06 2.32
CA PHE A 110 -16.04 -12.56 3.20
C PHE A 110 -16.21 -11.11 3.59
N GLU A 111 -15.67 -10.77 4.74
CA GLU A 111 -15.44 -9.40 5.19
C GLU A 111 -13.98 -9.29 5.65
N LEU A 112 -13.22 -8.39 5.03
CA LEU A 112 -11.77 -8.22 5.21
C LEU A 112 -11.55 -6.75 5.53
N THR A 113 -11.02 -6.42 6.71
CA THR A 113 -10.68 -5.03 7.05
C THR A 113 -9.18 -4.87 7.23
N GLN A 114 -8.57 -3.98 6.44
CA GLN A 114 -7.17 -3.57 6.57
C GLN A 114 -7.12 -2.11 7.03
N THR A 115 -6.40 -1.82 8.11
CA THR A 115 -6.12 -0.45 8.52
C THR A 115 -4.74 -0.01 8.03
N VAL A 116 -4.68 1.09 7.28
CA VAL A 116 -3.43 1.73 6.83
C VAL A 116 -3.43 3.16 7.31
N ASP A 117 -2.40 3.56 8.06
CA ASP A 117 -2.22 4.93 8.57
C ASP A 117 -3.45 5.50 9.32
N GLY A 118 -4.26 4.64 9.94
CA GLY A 118 -5.47 4.99 10.70
C GLY A 118 -6.77 4.96 9.90
N THR A 119 -6.70 4.82 8.57
CA THR A 119 -7.87 4.63 7.68
C THR A 119 -8.16 3.14 7.54
N ALA A 120 -9.42 2.73 7.74
CA ALA A 120 -9.84 1.35 7.61
C ALA A 120 -10.43 1.09 6.23
N PHE A 121 -9.86 0.14 5.50
CA PHE A 121 -10.31 -0.31 4.18
C PHE A 121 -10.98 -1.67 4.34
N THR A 122 -12.29 -1.73 4.11
CA THR A 122 -13.08 -2.95 4.23
C THR A 122 -13.49 -3.46 2.86
N ALA A 123 -13.09 -4.70 2.53
CA ALA A 123 -13.57 -5.43 1.38
C ALA A 123 -14.56 -6.52 1.81
N GLU A 124 -15.74 -6.46 1.21
CA GLU A 124 -16.81 -7.41 1.43
C GLU A 124 -17.12 -8.14 0.13
N ARG A 125 -17.43 -9.43 0.25
CA ARG A 125 -18.04 -10.21 -0.81
C ARG A 125 -19.35 -10.80 -0.31
N ASP A 126 -20.44 -10.48 -0.99
CA ASP A 126 -21.77 -10.97 -0.65
C ASP A 126 -22.05 -12.39 -1.19
N ASP A 127 -23.18 -12.95 -0.79
CA ASP A 127 -23.69 -14.27 -1.20
C ASP A 127 -23.92 -14.40 -2.72
N ASN A 128 -24.04 -13.28 -3.44
CA ASN A 128 -24.17 -13.24 -4.90
C ASN A 128 -22.81 -13.10 -5.60
N GLY A 129 -21.72 -13.15 -4.84
CA GLY A 129 -20.36 -13.02 -5.33
C GLY A 129 -19.94 -11.59 -5.67
N LYS A 130 -20.75 -10.57 -5.36
CA LYS A 130 -20.42 -9.16 -5.59
C LYS A 130 -19.40 -8.71 -4.56
N ILE A 131 -18.33 -8.06 -5.03
CA ILE A 131 -17.30 -7.48 -4.18
C ILE A 131 -17.54 -5.98 -4.03
N THR A 132 -17.54 -5.48 -2.79
CA THR A 132 -17.66 -4.07 -2.43
C THR A 132 -16.46 -3.68 -1.57
N VAL A 133 -15.84 -2.53 -1.84
CA VAL A 133 -14.73 -2.00 -1.04
C VAL A 133 -15.10 -0.62 -0.53
N THR A 134 -14.90 -0.37 0.76
CA THR A 134 -15.20 0.88 1.47
C THR A 134 -13.98 1.35 2.26
N TRP A 135 -13.80 2.66 2.43
CA TRP A 135 -12.72 3.27 3.23
C TRP A 135 -13.10 4.65 3.74
#